data_AF-A0A511NJK8-F1
#
_entry.id   AF-A0A511NJK8-F1
#
_cell.length_a   1.000
_cell.length_b   1.000
_cell.length_c   1.000
_cell.angle_alpha   90.00
_cell.angle_beta   90.00
_cell.angle_gamma   90.00
#
_symmetry.space_group_name_H-M   'P 1'
#
loop_
_entity.id
_entity.type
_entity.pdbx_description
1 polymer ?
#
loop_
_entity_poly.entity_id
_entity_poly.type
_entity_poly.pdbx_seq_one_letter_code
_entity_poly.pdbx_strand_id
1 'polypeptide(L)'
;MNKIKILCIAFLLAAVNMIAQSEKFEYRFSADIEKAIAKDTVSWKYQLGANEYSFIGNYKKTRETWDKNGVGIPKITKEDSIYFVGFTPVNAKDYIVERSKKEQIIIINEAHTNPNHRTFTQSLLQGLYDNGYRYLGLEALFDTLVNQRKFPTIESGYYTKEPEFGNLISTALHLGFTVFGYDDTGRNGKEREIAQARNIADFIKTHPYGKVLIHCGHDHVIEGTPNNAAWEKAMAGRLKEYTQTDPFTIGQTQFAERSDRKYNHPYIAMVNKEFPALLIDKNSNLFNGKKGNNQVDVRIIHPETRYINNRPDWLLNGGNRKEYYISQSKITQYPLLVLAYRKNEFKHDGVPTDMIEILENKPISPLILGKGNFEIIIKDSAYKVINNYNVQID
;
A
#
# COMPACT_ATOMS: atom_id res chain seq x y z
N MET A 1 33.32 14.71 -14.76
CA MET A 1 32.48 13.56 -15.19
C MET A 1 32.31 12.61 -14.02
N ASN A 2 31.35 12.86 -13.13
CA ASN A 2 31.06 11.97 -12.00
C ASN A 2 29.97 10.99 -12.41
N LYS A 3 30.34 9.71 -12.51
CA LYS A 3 29.42 8.60 -12.77
C LYS A 3 28.43 8.49 -11.61
N ILE A 4 27.20 8.95 -11.82
CA ILE A 4 26.06 8.63 -10.97
C ILE A 4 25.85 7.12 -11.07
N LYS A 5 26.01 6.41 -9.95
CA LYS A 5 25.63 5.00 -9.86
C LYS A 5 24.11 4.92 -9.98
N ILE A 6 23.64 4.54 -11.16
CA ILE A 6 22.24 4.21 -11.43
C ILE A 6 21.96 2.92 -10.66
N LEU A 7 21.16 3.03 -9.60
CA LEU A 7 20.65 1.88 -8.87
C LEU A 7 19.57 1.24 -9.74
N CYS A 8 19.92 0.17 -10.45
CA CYS A 8 18.97 -0.66 -11.17
C CYS A 8 18.01 -1.31 -10.17
N ILE A 9 16.79 -0.80 -10.05
CA ILE A 9 15.71 -1.52 -9.36
C ILE A 9 15.10 -2.48 -10.37
N ALA A 10 15.70 -3.66 -10.49
CA ALA A 10 15.05 -4.81 -11.09
C ALA A 10 14.16 -5.43 -9.99
N PHE A 11 12.85 -5.30 -10.12
CA PHE A 11 11.90 -6.13 -9.37
C PHE A 11 11.97 -7.55 -9.95
N LEU A 12 12.92 -8.35 -9.46
CA LEU A 12 12.88 -9.79 -9.62
C LEU A 12 12.11 -10.35 -8.43
N LEU A 13 10.83 -10.65 -8.64
CA LEU A 13 10.20 -11.73 -7.88
C LEU A 13 10.89 -13.01 -8.37
N ALA A 14 11.87 -13.47 -7.62
CA ALA A 14 12.49 -14.76 -7.89
C ALA A 14 11.41 -15.84 -7.82
N ALA A 15 11.05 -16.40 -8.96
CA ALA A 15 10.37 -17.69 -9.02
C ALA A 15 11.34 -18.74 -8.46
N VAL A 16 11.27 -18.97 -7.15
CA VAL A 16 11.99 -20.08 -6.51
C VAL A 16 11.20 -21.34 -6.81
N ASN A 17 11.51 -21.98 -7.95
CA ASN A 17 11.27 -23.41 -8.11
C ASN A 17 12.33 -24.15 -7.29
N MET A 18 12.08 -24.29 -5.99
CA MET A 18 12.65 -25.37 -5.20
C MET A 18 11.50 -26.20 -4.68
N ILE A 19 11.59 -27.52 -4.90
CA ILE A 19 10.84 -28.52 -4.15
C ILE A 19 11.43 -28.52 -2.73
N ALA A 20 11.18 -27.45 -2.00
CA ALA A 20 11.18 -27.42 -0.55
C ALA A 20 9.72 -27.50 -0.17
N GLN A 21 9.38 -28.36 0.79
CA GLN A 21 8.08 -28.35 1.43
C GLN A 21 7.84 -26.89 1.87
N SER A 22 6.97 -26.15 1.17
CA SER A 22 6.88 -24.71 1.36
C SER A 22 6.51 -24.47 2.81
N GLU A 23 7.42 -23.92 3.61
CA GLU A 23 7.09 -23.57 4.99
C GLU A 23 5.83 -22.71 4.96
N LYS A 24 4.82 -23.12 5.73
CA LYS A 24 3.57 -22.38 5.85
C LYS A 24 3.93 -20.95 6.27
N PHE A 25 3.42 -19.95 5.55
CA PHE A 25 3.68 -18.56 5.89
C PHE A 25 3.25 -18.27 7.34
N GLU A 26 4.10 -17.55 8.07
CA GLU A 26 3.85 -17.14 9.44
C GLU A 26 4.30 -15.67 9.63
N TYR A 27 3.46 -14.87 10.28
CA TYR A 27 3.82 -13.53 10.74
C TYR A 27 4.88 -13.64 11.83
N ARG A 28 6.08 -13.10 11.57
CA ARG A 28 7.26 -13.27 12.43
C ARG A 28 7.39 -12.17 13.46
N PHE A 29 7.93 -12.49 14.64
CA PHE A 29 8.35 -11.46 15.60
C PHE A 29 9.40 -10.53 14.98
N SER A 30 9.43 -9.28 15.43
CA SER A 30 10.36 -8.27 14.89
C SER A 30 11.83 -8.69 15.06
N ALA A 31 12.15 -9.42 16.13
CA ALA A 31 13.47 -9.99 16.38
C ALA A 31 13.86 -11.07 15.36
N ASP A 32 12.90 -11.86 14.86
CA ASP A 32 13.18 -12.91 13.88
C ASP A 32 13.30 -12.33 12.46
N ILE A 33 12.53 -11.29 12.14
CA ILE A 33 12.71 -10.50 10.93
C ILE A 33 14.12 -9.90 10.91
N GLU A 34 14.57 -9.32 12.03
CA GLU A 34 15.90 -8.73 12.16
C GLU A 34 17.02 -9.75 11.92
N LYS A 35 16.92 -10.94 12.53
CA LYS A 35 17.87 -12.06 12.29
C LYS A 35 17.85 -12.50 10.83
N ALA A 36 16.69 -12.59 10.20
CA ALA A 36 16.55 -12.98 8.79
C ALA A 36 17.28 -11.99 7.88
N ILE A 37 17.05 -10.67 8.05
CA ILE A 37 17.74 -9.62 7.28
C ILE A 37 19.27 -9.66 7.49
N ALA A 38 19.72 -9.93 8.73
CA ALA A 38 21.14 -10.00 9.04
C ALA A 38 21.82 -11.19 8.35
N LYS A 39 21.14 -12.34 8.25
CA LYS A 39 21.63 -13.56 7.61
C LYS A 39 21.55 -13.50 6.08
N ASP A 40 20.60 -12.77 5.53
CA ASP A 40 20.38 -12.70 4.08
C ASP A 40 21.50 -11.91 3.37
N THR A 41 21.88 -12.40 2.20
CA THR A 41 22.96 -11.88 1.35
C THR A 41 22.46 -11.29 0.03
N VAL A 42 21.17 -11.43 -0.30
CA VAL A 42 20.62 -10.87 -1.54
C VAL A 42 20.55 -9.34 -1.48
N SER A 43 20.68 -8.68 -2.64
CA SER A 43 20.75 -7.22 -2.73
C SER A 43 19.44 -6.53 -2.31
N TRP A 44 18.31 -7.21 -2.41
CA TRP A 44 16.97 -6.71 -2.05
C TRP A 44 16.51 -7.13 -0.64
N LYS A 45 17.40 -7.63 0.22
CA LYS A 45 17.03 -8.10 1.57
C LYS A 45 16.33 -7.06 2.43
N TYR A 46 16.70 -5.78 2.31
CA TYR A 46 16.05 -4.70 3.05
C TYR A 46 14.64 -4.40 2.53
N GLN A 47 14.36 -4.65 1.25
CA GLN A 47 13.00 -4.59 0.72
C GLN A 47 12.12 -5.69 1.33
N LEU A 48 12.62 -6.94 1.34
CA LEU A 48 11.91 -8.06 1.95
C LEU A 48 11.67 -7.82 3.44
N GLY A 49 12.71 -7.39 4.16
CA GLY A 49 12.61 -7.05 5.58
C GLY A 49 11.64 -5.91 5.87
N ALA A 50 11.62 -4.85 5.04
CA ALA A 50 10.67 -3.75 5.19
C ALA A 50 9.21 -4.23 4.98
N ASN A 51 8.97 -5.14 4.03
CA ASN A 51 7.66 -5.77 3.84
C ASN A 51 7.29 -6.64 5.06
N GLU A 52 8.19 -7.47 5.57
CA GLU A 52 7.89 -8.28 6.75
C GLU A 52 7.58 -7.41 7.98
N TYR A 53 8.28 -6.29 8.18
CA TYR A 53 7.94 -5.34 9.23
C TYR A 53 6.58 -4.67 9.02
N SER A 54 6.18 -4.41 7.76
CA SER A 54 4.86 -3.83 7.49
C SER A 54 3.75 -4.83 7.76
N PHE A 55 3.99 -6.12 7.47
CA PHE A 55 3.05 -7.21 7.74
C PHE A 55 2.69 -7.34 9.21
N ILE A 56 3.60 -6.95 10.12
CA ILE A 56 3.38 -7.02 11.57
C ILE A 56 3.06 -5.66 12.22
N GLY A 57 2.72 -4.64 11.43
CA GLY A 57 2.35 -3.32 11.94
C GLY A 57 3.53 -2.48 12.48
N ASN A 58 4.78 -2.88 12.25
CA ASN A 58 5.96 -2.12 12.68
C ASN A 58 6.40 -1.10 11.62
N TYR A 59 5.53 -0.14 11.35
CA TYR A 59 5.70 0.82 10.25
C TYR A 59 6.93 1.74 10.42
N LYS A 60 7.39 1.96 11.65
CA LYS A 60 8.65 2.68 11.91
C LYS A 60 9.86 1.86 11.43
N LYS A 61 9.99 0.61 11.86
CA LYS A 61 11.06 -0.28 11.37
C LYS A 61 10.95 -0.54 9.87
N THR A 62 9.75 -0.55 9.29
CA THR A 62 9.57 -0.61 7.83
C THR A 62 10.31 0.52 7.11
N ARG A 63 10.09 1.78 7.52
CA ARG A 63 10.76 2.94 6.90
C ARG A 63 12.27 2.94 7.16
N GLU A 64 12.68 2.69 8.40
CA GLU A 64 14.10 2.60 8.77
C GLU A 64 14.83 1.52 7.97
N THR A 65 14.19 0.37 7.76
CA THR A 65 14.77 -0.74 6.99
C THR A 65 14.79 -0.43 5.51
N TRP A 66 13.72 0.16 4.96
CA TRP A 66 13.67 0.55 3.55
C TRP A 66 14.77 1.56 3.18
N ASP A 67 15.02 2.54 4.04
CA ASP A 67 16.04 3.57 3.80
C ASP A 67 17.49 3.03 3.85
N LYS A 68 17.71 1.82 4.37
CA LYS A 68 19.02 1.12 4.27
C LYS A 68 19.39 0.72 2.84
N ASN A 69 18.45 0.76 1.89
CA ASN A 69 18.75 0.63 0.46
C ASN A 69 19.48 1.86 -0.12
N GLY A 70 19.62 2.93 0.67
CA GLY A 70 20.26 4.18 0.29
C GLY A 70 19.23 5.27 0.07
N VAL A 71 19.24 6.28 0.95
CA VAL A 71 18.39 7.47 0.86
C VAL A 71 19.25 8.72 0.78
N GLY A 72 18.95 9.57 -0.20
CA GLY A 72 19.61 10.87 -0.37
C GLY A 72 18.80 11.98 0.32
N ILE A 73 19.48 13.07 0.69
CA ILE A 73 18.78 14.30 1.10
C ILE A 73 18.25 14.97 -0.17
N PRO A 74 16.91 15.06 -0.35
CA PRO A 74 16.33 15.68 -1.52
C PRO A 74 16.64 17.19 -1.56
N LYS A 75 16.90 17.71 -2.76
CA LYS A 75 17.12 19.13 -3.02
C LYS A 75 16.14 19.62 -4.07
N ILE A 76 15.54 20.78 -3.83
CA ILE A 76 14.72 21.51 -4.81
C ILE A 76 15.50 22.73 -5.29
N THR A 77 15.39 23.06 -6.58
CA THR A 77 16.00 24.29 -7.11
C THR A 77 15.15 25.52 -6.76
N LYS A 78 15.69 26.72 -7.02
CA LYS A 78 14.93 27.96 -6.85
C LYS A 78 13.71 28.00 -7.78
N GLU A 79 13.88 27.52 -9.00
CA GLU A 79 12.82 27.42 -10.02
C GLU A 79 11.73 26.43 -9.58
N ASP A 80 12.13 25.25 -9.07
CA ASP A 80 11.20 24.25 -8.52
C ASP A 80 10.41 24.82 -7.33
N SER A 81 11.05 25.64 -6.48
CA SER A 81 10.40 26.30 -5.33
C SER A 81 9.41 27.39 -5.78
N ILE A 82 9.81 28.28 -6.69
CA ILE A 82 8.93 29.33 -7.24
C ILE A 82 7.73 28.72 -7.96
N TYR A 83 7.95 27.64 -8.72
CA TYR A 83 6.86 26.93 -9.38
C TYR A 83 5.88 26.36 -8.36
N PHE A 84 6.38 25.69 -7.32
CA PHE A 84 5.57 25.03 -6.30
C PHE A 84 4.69 26.01 -5.50
N VAL A 85 5.21 27.18 -5.11
CA VAL A 85 4.42 28.17 -4.33
C VAL A 85 3.28 28.80 -5.13
N GLY A 86 3.22 28.58 -6.44
CA GLY A 86 2.08 28.97 -7.29
C GLY A 86 0.86 28.07 -7.12
N PHE A 87 0.95 26.99 -6.35
CA PHE A 87 -0.15 26.06 -6.12
C PHE A 87 -0.70 26.14 -4.69
N THR A 88 -1.98 25.82 -4.54
CA THR A 88 -2.71 25.78 -3.27
C THR A 88 -3.12 24.35 -2.92
N PRO A 89 -2.91 23.89 -1.68
CA PRO A 89 -3.35 22.56 -1.24
C PRO A 89 -4.86 22.45 -1.05
N VAL A 90 -5.42 21.37 -1.59
CA VAL A 90 -6.80 20.92 -1.40
C VAL A 90 -6.82 19.48 -0.89
N ASN A 91 -7.90 19.09 -0.22
CA ASN A 91 -8.06 17.72 0.27
C ASN A 91 -8.08 16.73 -0.91
N ALA A 92 -7.14 15.78 -0.91
CA ALA A 92 -6.97 14.86 -2.03
C ALA A 92 -8.17 13.92 -2.21
N LYS A 93 -8.73 13.40 -1.10
CA LYS A 93 -9.88 12.50 -1.15
C LYS A 93 -11.08 13.20 -1.78
N ASP A 94 -11.42 14.39 -1.29
CA ASP A 94 -12.59 15.13 -1.76
C ASP A 94 -12.44 15.48 -3.24
N TYR A 95 -11.25 15.94 -3.65
CA TYR A 95 -10.97 16.25 -5.05
C TYR A 95 -11.08 15.02 -5.95
N ILE A 96 -10.47 13.88 -5.57
CA ILE A 96 -10.48 12.65 -6.38
C ILE A 96 -11.90 12.11 -6.50
N VAL A 97 -12.66 12.08 -5.39
CA VAL A 97 -14.05 11.65 -5.43
C VAL A 97 -14.87 12.56 -6.35
N GLU A 98 -14.73 13.88 -6.27
CA GLU A 98 -15.46 14.77 -7.20
C GLU A 98 -15.05 14.55 -8.66
N ARG A 99 -13.74 14.47 -8.93
CA ARG A 99 -13.21 14.25 -10.28
C ARG A 99 -13.67 12.92 -10.87
N SER A 100 -13.76 11.88 -10.06
CA SER A 100 -14.14 10.52 -10.46
C SER A 100 -15.52 10.41 -11.13
N LYS A 101 -16.41 11.40 -10.94
CA LYS A 101 -17.69 11.47 -11.66
C LYS A 101 -17.50 11.49 -13.18
N LYS A 102 -16.39 12.07 -13.66
CA LYS A 102 -16.08 12.23 -15.09
C LYS A 102 -15.13 11.17 -15.63
N GLU A 103 -14.43 10.45 -14.75
CA GLU A 103 -13.44 9.46 -15.15
C GLU A 103 -14.04 8.07 -15.31
N GLN A 104 -13.54 7.30 -16.28
CA GLN A 104 -13.89 5.88 -16.44
C GLN A 104 -12.86 4.95 -15.80
N ILE A 105 -11.60 5.37 -15.81
CA ILE A 105 -10.47 4.63 -15.28
C ILE A 105 -9.69 5.57 -14.35
N ILE A 106 -9.47 5.15 -13.11
CA ILE A 106 -8.50 5.77 -12.20
C ILE A 106 -7.38 4.78 -11.95
N ILE A 107 -6.13 5.22 -12.04
CA ILE A 107 -4.97 4.43 -11.68
C ILE A 107 -4.24 5.16 -10.56
N ILE A 108 -4.10 4.51 -9.40
CA ILE A 108 -3.41 5.05 -8.24
C ILE A 108 -2.28 4.12 -7.83
N ASN A 109 -1.08 4.66 -7.63
CA ASN A 109 0.05 3.84 -7.21
C ASN A 109 0.24 3.76 -5.69
N GLU A 110 1.03 2.80 -5.26
CA GLU A 110 1.57 2.68 -3.91
C GLU A 110 3.08 2.42 -3.91
N ALA A 111 3.70 2.52 -2.74
CA ALA A 111 4.99 1.92 -2.50
C ALA A 111 4.70 0.67 -1.67
N HIS A 112 5.23 -0.49 -2.03
CA HIS A 112 4.85 -1.76 -1.40
C HIS A 112 5.14 -1.82 0.11
N THR A 113 6.05 -0.95 0.57
CA THR A 113 6.46 -0.77 1.97
C THR A 113 5.76 0.40 2.67
N ASN A 114 4.77 1.06 2.04
CA ASN A 114 4.02 2.17 2.66
C ASN A 114 2.51 1.90 2.75
N PRO A 115 2.06 1.19 3.80
CA PRO A 115 0.64 0.89 4.01
C PRO A 115 -0.28 2.11 4.11
N ASN A 116 0.23 3.29 4.43
CA ASN A 116 -0.57 4.53 4.40
C ASN A 116 -1.21 4.76 3.00
N HIS A 117 -0.49 4.43 1.92
CA HIS A 117 -1.03 4.53 0.55
C HIS A 117 -2.26 3.62 0.31
N ARG A 118 -2.31 2.47 0.99
CA ARG A 118 -3.44 1.53 0.96
C ARG A 118 -4.60 2.07 1.77
N THR A 119 -4.34 2.61 2.96
CA THR A 119 -5.38 3.27 3.77
C THR A 119 -6.01 4.45 3.04
N PHE A 120 -5.19 5.25 2.33
CA PHE A 120 -5.69 6.34 1.51
C PHE A 120 -6.56 5.83 0.36
N THR A 121 -6.11 4.81 -0.38
CA THR A 121 -6.90 4.20 -1.46
C THR A 121 -8.22 3.64 -0.93
N GLN A 122 -8.19 2.96 0.23
CA GLN A 122 -9.38 2.45 0.89
C GLN A 122 -10.37 3.57 1.23
N SER A 123 -9.88 4.73 1.64
CA SER A 123 -10.71 5.90 1.99
C SER A 123 -11.50 6.48 0.81
N LEU A 124 -11.08 6.19 -0.43
CA LEU A 124 -11.76 6.60 -1.66
C LEU A 124 -12.92 5.67 -2.04
N LEU A 125 -12.88 4.40 -1.61
CA LEU A 125 -13.72 3.33 -2.16
C LEU A 125 -15.22 3.63 -2.10
N GLN A 126 -15.72 4.16 -0.98
CA GLN A 126 -17.15 4.49 -0.86
C GLN A 126 -17.56 5.56 -1.89
N GLY A 127 -16.85 6.69 -1.94
CA GLY A 127 -17.16 7.77 -2.88
C GLY A 127 -17.00 7.36 -4.34
N LEU A 128 -16.02 6.50 -4.64
CA LEU A 128 -15.89 5.89 -5.97
C LEU A 128 -17.06 4.96 -6.28
N TYR A 129 -17.48 4.13 -5.33
CA TYR A 129 -18.64 3.25 -5.52
C TYR A 129 -19.91 4.08 -5.79
N ASP A 130 -20.13 5.15 -5.04
CA ASP A 130 -21.26 6.07 -5.23
C ASP A 130 -21.24 6.72 -6.63
N ASN A 131 -20.04 6.95 -7.17
CA ASN A 131 -19.83 7.52 -8.52
C ASN A 131 -19.78 6.48 -9.66
N GLY A 132 -20.16 5.23 -9.38
CA GLY A 132 -20.33 4.17 -10.39
C GLY A 132 -19.12 3.26 -10.61
N TYR A 133 -18.11 3.31 -9.74
CA TYR A 133 -17.02 2.34 -9.78
C TYR A 133 -17.49 0.98 -9.26
N ARG A 134 -17.20 -0.08 -10.01
CA ARG A 134 -17.62 -1.44 -9.67
C ARG A 134 -16.46 -2.44 -9.69
N TYR A 135 -15.31 -2.05 -10.23
CA TYR A 135 -14.17 -2.94 -10.40
C TYR A 135 -12.93 -2.37 -9.75
N LEU A 136 -12.22 -3.21 -9.00
CA LEU A 136 -10.93 -2.91 -8.38
C LEU A 136 -9.88 -3.90 -8.90
N GLY A 137 -8.99 -3.42 -9.76
CA GLY A 137 -7.83 -4.17 -10.22
C GLY A 137 -6.66 -4.02 -9.27
N LEU A 138 -6.08 -5.13 -8.82
CA LEU A 138 -4.96 -5.13 -7.87
C LEU A 138 -3.73 -5.83 -8.45
N GLU A 139 -2.59 -5.18 -8.33
CA GLU A 139 -1.30 -5.84 -8.54
C GLU A 139 -1.07 -6.94 -7.49
N ALA A 140 -0.37 -8.00 -7.90
CA ALA A 140 0.05 -9.10 -7.03
C ALA A 140 -1.08 -9.87 -6.32
N LEU A 141 -2.33 -9.73 -6.78
CA LEU A 141 -3.45 -10.59 -6.40
C LEU A 141 -3.54 -11.79 -7.36
N PHE A 142 -3.46 -13.00 -6.82
CA PHE A 142 -3.60 -14.26 -7.57
C PHE A 142 -4.82 -15.09 -7.13
N ASP A 143 -5.54 -14.64 -6.11
CA ASP A 143 -6.72 -15.32 -5.57
C ASP A 143 -7.93 -15.18 -6.50
N THR A 144 -8.26 -16.27 -7.19
CA THR A 144 -9.45 -16.34 -8.03
C THR A 144 -10.75 -16.51 -7.22
N LEU A 145 -10.66 -16.92 -5.96
CA LEU A 145 -11.80 -17.17 -5.07
C LEU A 145 -12.13 -15.98 -4.16
N VAL A 146 -11.33 -14.91 -4.16
CA VAL A 146 -11.49 -13.75 -3.27
C VAL A 146 -12.90 -13.14 -3.35
N ASN A 147 -13.50 -13.07 -4.54
CA ASN A 147 -14.85 -12.55 -4.73
C ASN A 147 -15.95 -13.46 -4.18
N GLN A 148 -15.72 -14.78 -4.13
CA GLN A 148 -16.64 -15.75 -3.54
C GLN A 148 -16.48 -15.77 -2.01
N ARG A 149 -15.23 -15.75 -1.55
CA ARG A 149 -14.85 -15.82 -0.14
C ARG A 149 -15.18 -14.55 0.64
N LYS A 150 -15.14 -13.39 -0.04
CA LYS A 150 -15.37 -12.04 0.51
C LYS A 150 -14.30 -11.56 1.51
N PHE A 151 -13.13 -12.18 1.53
CA PHE A 151 -11.93 -11.71 2.23
C PHE A 151 -10.67 -12.33 1.61
N PRO A 152 -9.49 -11.68 1.74
CA PRO A 152 -8.22 -12.26 1.33
C PRO A 152 -7.67 -13.22 2.37
N THR A 153 -6.89 -14.20 1.91
CA THR A 153 -6.08 -15.09 2.74
C THR A 153 -4.60 -14.75 2.60
N ILE A 154 -3.78 -15.35 3.45
CA ILE A 154 -2.31 -15.24 3.33
C ILE A 154 -1.79 -15.75 1.98
N GLU A 155 -2.55 -16.59 1.27
CA GLU A 155 -2.19 -17.10 -0.06
C GLU A 155 -2.73 -16.23 -1.21
N SER A 156 -3.49 -15.16 -0.92
CA SER A 156 -4.10 -14.37 -1.98
C SER A 156 -3.10 -13.60 -2.84
N GLY A 157 -1.90 -13.34 -2.31
CA GLY A 157 -0.87 -12.55 -2.96
C GLY A 157 0.22 -12.13 -1.99
N TYR A 158 1.45 -11.91 -2.49
CA TYR A 158 2.60 -11.63 -1.63
C TYR A 158 2.40 -10.38 -0.77
N TYR A 159 1.94 -9.27 -1.35
CA TYR A 159 1.70 -8.02 -0.61
C TYR A 159 0.36 -8.01 0.13
N THR A 160 -0.60 -8.84 -0.28
CA THR A 160 -1.94 -8.90 0.33
C THR A 160 -1.93 -9.42 1.76
N LYS A 161 -0.82 -10.05 2.19
CA LYS A 161 -0.54 -10.47 3.58
C LYS A 161 -0.45 -9.31 4.57
N GLU A 162 -0.22 -8.10 4.08
CA GLU A 162 -0.16 -6.91 4.94
C GLU A 162 -1.57 -6.49 5.38
N PRO A 163 -1.79 -6.19 6.68
CA PRO A 163 -3.11 -5.88 7.22
C PRO A 163 -3.89 -4.79 6.47
N GLU A 164 -3.26 -3.66 6.11
CA GLU A 164 -3.98 -2.58 5.41
C GLU A 164 -4.29 -2.90 3.94
N PHE A 165 -3.50 -3.76 3.28
CA PHE A 165 -3.91 -4.32 1.99
C PHE A 165 -5.09 -5.28 2.15
N GLY A 166 -5.04 -6.15 3.17
CA GLY A 166 -6.16 -7.02 3.52
C GLY A 166 -7.44 -6.23 3.76
N ASN A 167 -7.33 -5.11 4.49
CA ASN A 167 -8.44 -4.19 4.76
C ASN A 167 -8.96 -3.49 3.52
N LEU A 168 -8.08 -3.07 2.59
CA LEU A 168 -8.47 -2.50 1.31
C LEU A 168 -9.34 -3.48 0.51
N ILE A 169 -8.89 -4.73 0.38
CA ILE A 169 -9.59 -5.80 -0.35
C ILE A 169 -10.94 -6.11 0.31
N SER A 170 -10.94 -6.37 1.62
CA SER A 170 -12.17 -6.67 2.36
C SER A 170 -13.16 -5.51 2.27
N THR A 171 -12.71 -4.26 2.37
CA THR A 171 -13.60 -3.09 2.24
C THR A 171 -14.22 -3.00 0.86
N ALA A 172 -13.43 -3.18 -0.21
CA ALA A 172 -13.95 -3.18 -1.58
C ALA A 172 -15.03 -4.25 -1.78
N LEU A 173 -14.79 -5.47 -1.30
CA LEU A 173 -15.73 -6.58 -1.39
C LEU A 173 -17.03 -6.32 -0.61
N HIS A 174 -16.94 -5.74 0.59
CA HIS A 174 -18.12 -5.38 1.39
C HIS A 174 -18.97 -4.28 0.74
N LEU A 175 -18.33 -3.34 0.05
CA LEU A 175 -19.02 -2.30 -0.72
C LEU A 175 -19.67 -2.84 -2.00
N GLY A 176 -19.25 -4.02 -2.46
CA GLY A 176 -19.78 -4.65 -3.67
C GLY A 176 -18.93 -4.43 -4.92
N PHE A 177 -17.65 -4.07 -4.78
CA PHE A 177 -16.71 -4.16 -5.89
C PHE A 177 -16.45 -5.63 -6.26
N THR A 178 -16.29 -5.87 -7.56
CA THR A 178 -15.61 -7.06 -8.05
C THR A 178 -14.11 -6.77 -8.09
N VAL A 179 -13.32 -7.55 -7.34
CA VAL A 179 -11.86 -7.41 -7.25
C VAL A 179 -11.20 -8.37 -8.23
N PHE A 180 -10.21 -7.93 -9.00
CA PHE A 180 -9.50 -8.81 -9.94
C PHE A 180 -7.99 -8.59 -9.90
N GLY A 181 -7.24 -9.66 -10.10
CA GLY A 181 -5.80 -9.60 -10.31
C GLY A 181 -5.49 -9.40 -11.79
N TYR A 182 -4.50 -8.57 -12.10
CA TYR A 182 -4.05 -8.34 -13.48
C TYR A 182 -2.56 -8.63 -13.69
N ASP A 183 -1.84 -8.95 -12.62
CA ASP A 183 -0.40 -9.12 -12.67
C ASP A 183 0.02 -10.39 -13.42
N ASP A 184 1.20 -10.35 -14.02
CA ASP A 184 1.84 -11.51 -14.66
C ASP A 184 3.24 -11.68 -14.08
N THR A 185 3.35 -12.57 -13.08
CA THR A 185 4.60 -12.84 -12.37
C THR A 185 5.56 -13.74 -13.16
N GLY A 186 5.16 -14.26 -14.32
CA GLY A 186 6.03 -15.07 -15.18
C GLY A 186 6.96 -14.24 -16.07
N ARG A 187 6.72 -12.92 -16.17
CA ARG A 187 7.42 -12.00 -17.06
C ARG A 187 8.01 -10.83 -16.28
N ASN A 188 8.99 -10.14 -16.85
CA ASN A 188 9.67 -9.00 -16.23
C ASN A 188 9.79 -7.81 -17.20
N GLY A 189 9.97 -6.60 -16.65
CA GLY A 189 10.19 -5.38 -17.42
C GLY A 189 9.09 -5.12 -18.44
N LYS A 190 9.48 -4.81 -19.69
CA LYS A 190 8.56 -4.52 -20.81
C LYS A 190 7.46 -5.57 -20.98
N GLU A 191 7.79 -6.86 -20.92
CA GLU A 191 6.83 -7.93 -21.18
C GLU A 191 5.75 -7.99 -20.09
N ARG A 192 6.13 -7.75 -18.84
CA ARG A 192 5.19 -7.62 -17.71
C ARG A 192 4.28 -6.40 -17.89
N GLU A 193 4.82 -5.24 -18.27
CA GLU A 193 4.00 -4.04 -18.51
C GLU A 193 2.96 -4.26 -19.62
N ILE A 194 3.33 -4.97 -20.69
CA ILE A 194 2.42 -5.33 -21.78
C ILE A 194 1.33 -6.28 -21.28
N ALA A 195 1.71 -7.34 -20.56
CA ALA A 195 0.78 -8.34 -20.07
C ALA A 195 -0.24 -7.73 -19.09
N GLN A 196 0.23 -6.93 -18.12
CA GLN A 196 -0.64 -6.23 -17.17
C GLN A 196 -1.66 -5.33 -17.87
N ALA A 197 -1.22 -4.49 -18.81
CA ALA A 197 -2.11 -3.59 -19.53
C ALA A 197 -3.13 -4.35 -20.39
N ARG A 198 -2.74 -5.48 -21.02
CA ARG A 198 -3.67 -6.34 -21.77
C ARG A 198 -4.70 -6.99 -20.87
N ASN A 199 -4.28 -7.56 -19.74
CA ASN A 199 -5.19 -8.20 -18.78
C ASN A 199 -6.26 -7.22 -18.30
N ILE A 200 -5.87 -5.97 -17.99
CA ILE A 200 -6.82 -4.92 -17.60
C ILE A 200 -7.75 -4.54 -18.76
N ALA A 201 -7.20 -4.35 -19.97
CA ALA A 201 -8.01 -3.98 -21.14
C ALA A 201 -9.03 -5.07 -21.51
N ASP A 202 -8.63 -6.34 -21.47
CA ASP A 202 -9.51 -7.49 -21.72
C ASP A 202 -10.58 -7.63 -20.64
N PHE A 203 -10.22 -7.36 -19.38
CA PHE A 203 -11.19 -7.30 -18.28
C PHE A 203 -12.23 -6.19 -18.53
N ILE A 204 -11.81 -4.97 -18.83
CA ILE A 204 -12.70 -3.83 -19.12
C ILE A 204 -13.61 -4.14 -20.31
N LYS A 205 -13.08 -4.75 -21.38
CA LYS A 205 -13.85 -5.12 -22.58
C LYS A 205 -14.97 -6.11 -22.27
N THR A 206 -14.74 -7.05 -21.34
CA THR A 206 -15.74 -8.04 -20.92
C THR A 206 -16.68 -7.54 -19.82
N HIS A 207 -16.38 -6.37 -19.23
CA HIS A 207 -17.14 -5.74 -18.16
C HIS A 207 -17.50 -4.28 -18.50
N PRO A 208 -18.30 -4.04 -19.56
CA PRO A 208 -18.54 -2.68 -20.06
C PRO A 208 -19.39 -1.80 -19.12
N TYR A 209 -19.99 -2.38 -18.08
CA TYR A 209 -20.85 -1.67 -17.13
C TYR A 209 -20.11 -1.41 -15.82
N GLY A 210 -19.69 -0.17 -15.58
CA GLY A 210 -19.07 0.28 -14.34
C GLY A 210 -17.65 0.79 -14.54
N LYS A 211 -17.23 1.71 -13.67
CA LYS A 211 -15.90 2.32 -13.73
C LYS A 211 -14.86 1.46 -12.99
N VAL A 212 -13.60 1.65 -13.35
CA VAL A 212 -12.49 0.81 -12.85
C VAL A 212 -11.50 1.65 -12.05
N LEU A 213 -11.19 1.18 -10.84
CA LEU A 213 -10.04 1.62 -10.07
C LEU A 213 -8.93 0.59 -10.21
N ILE A 214 -7.73 1.02 -10.58
CA ILE A 214 -6.52 0.19 -10.62
C ILE A 214 -5.57 0.66 -9.52
N HIS A 215 -5.13 -0.27 -8.68
CA HIS A 215 -4.13 -0.02 -7.64
C HIS A 215 -2.84 -0.78 -7.98
N CYS A 216 -1.77 -0.03 -8.22
CA CYS A 216 -0.50 -0.58 -8.71
C CYS A 216 0.70 -0.15 -7.86
N GLY A 217 1.82 -0.84 -7.99
CA GLY A 217 3.10 -0.49 -7.40
C GLY A 217 3.83 0.55 -8.24
N HIS A 218 4.45 1.52 -7.57
CA HIS A 218 5.49 2.38 -8.10
C HIS A 218 5.20 2.94 -9.51
N ASP A 219 6.03 2.64 -10.50
CA ASP A 219 6.07 3.33 -11.78
C ASP A 219 5.01 2.82 -12.78
N HIS A 220 4.22 1.79 -12.46
CA HIS A 220 3.17 1.27 -13.34
C HIS A 220 2.10 2.31 -13.68
N VAL A 221 1.92 3.33 -12.84
CA VAL A 221 0.98 4.45 -13.05
C VAL A 221 1.44 5.45 -14.11
N ILE A 222 2.69 5.37 -14.58
CA ILE A 222 3.26 6.36 -15.49
C ILE A 222 2.64 6.23 -16.90
N GLU A 223 2.17 7.34 -17.47
CA GLU A 223 1.53 7.36 -18.81
C GLU A 223 2.52 7.27 -19.98
N GLY A 224 3.82 7.36 -19.70
CA GLY A 224 4.89 7.31 -20.70
C GLY A 224 6.02 6.37 -20.32
N THR A 225 7.24 6.76 -20.66
CA THR A 225 8.46 6.01 -20.34
C THR A 225 8.86 6.26 -18.88
N PRO A 226 8.88 5.24 -18.02
CA PRO A 226 9.41 5.37 -16.66
C PRO A 226 10.93 5.56 -16.69
N ASN A 227 11.55 5.89 -15.56
CA ASN A 227 13.00 6.08 -15.47
C ASN A 227 13.79 4.81 -15.87
N ASN A 228 13.17 3.63 -15.71
CA ASN A 228 13.71 2.39 -16.22
C ASN A 228 13.42 2.25 -17.73
N ALA A 229 14.37 2.65 -18.57
CA ALA A 229 14.25 2.57 -20.02
C ALA A 229 13.95 1.15 -20.55
N ALA A 230 14.29 0.09 -19.81
CA ALA A 230 14.00 -1.29 -20.21
C ALA A 230 12.49 -1.62 -20.23
N TRP A 231 11.65 -0.79 -19.61
CA TRP A 231 10.19 -0.95 -19.68
C TRP A 231 9.63 -0.36 -20.97
N GLU A 232 10.36 0.57 -21.62
CA GLU A 232 9.97 1.44 -22.74
C GLU A 232 8.79 2.37 -22.47
N LYS A 233 7.72 1.85 -21.88
CA LYS A 233 6.51 2.54 -21.44
C LYS A 233 6.02 1.83 -20.17
N ALA A 234 5.20 2.44 -19.34
CA ALA A 234 4.59 1.72 -18.21
C ALA A 234 3.21 1.14 -18.56
N MET A 235 2.63 0.39 -17.62
CA MET A 235 1.31 -0.22 -17.72
C MET A 235 0.22 0.81 -18.04
N ALA A 236 0.14 1.93 -17.31
CA ALA A 236 -0.88 2.95 -17.52
C ALA A 236 -0.83 3.56 -18.94
N GLY A 237 0.36 3.89 -19.43
CA GLY A 237 0.55 4.39 -20.79
C GLY A 237 0.08 3.41 -21.87
N ARG A 238 0.30 2.09 -21.68
CA ARG A 238 -0.23 1.07 -22.60
C ARG A 238 -1.72 0.87 -22.47
N LEU A 239 -2.24 0.94 -21.25
CA LEU A 239 -3.68 0.79 -21.02
C LEU A 239 -4.48 1.88 -21.73
N LYS A 240 -3.97 3.13 -21.71
CA LYS A 240 -4.50 4.25 -22.49
C LYS A 240 -4.59 3.91 -23.98
N GLU A 241 -3.55 3.31 -24.55
CA GLU A 241 -3.52 2.90 -25.97
C GLU A 241 -4.47 1.74 -26.27
N TYR A 242 -4.58 0.75 -25.39
CA TYR A 242 -5.43 -0.42 -25.63
C TYR A 242 -6.92 -0.12 -25.44
N THR A 243 -7.26 0.80 -24.54
CA THR A 243 -8.66 1.15 -24.24
C THR A 243 -9.14 2.40 -24.97
N GLN A 244 -8.22 3.19 -25.57
CA GLN A 244 -8.53 4.50 -26.15
C GLN A 244 -9.24 5.44 -25.15
N THR A 245 -9.03 5.19 -23.85
CA THR A 245 -9.59 5.96 -22.74
C THR A 245 -8.44 6.56 -21.97
N ASP A 246 -8.49 7.85 -21.71
CA ASP A 246 -7.48 8.53 -20.91
C ASP A 246 -7.69 8.24 -19.42
N PRO A 247 -6.82 7.48 -18.73
CA PRO A 247 -6.99 7.21 -17.31
C PRO A 247 -6.56 8.41 -16.47
N PHE A 248 -7.29 8.70 -15.38
CA PHE A 248 -6.80 9.67 -14.40
C PHE A 248 -5.72 9.02 -13.52
N THR A 249 -4.47 9.46 -13.66
CA THR A 249 -3.29 8.84 -13.04
C THR A 249 -2.80 9.60 -11.78
N ILE A 250 -2.69 8.88 -10.66
CA ILE A 250 -2.44 9.45 -9.34
C ILE A 250 -1.20 8.82 -8.69
N GLY A 251 -0.16 9.64 -8.49
CA GLY A 251 1.09 9.22 -7.85
C GLY A 251 1.18 9.54 -6.35
N GLN A 252 1.39 8.53 -5.51
CA GLN A 252 1.64 8.64 -4.06
C GLN A 252 3.12 8.50 -3.68
N THR A 253 3.94 7.89 -4.54
CA THR A 253 5.29 7.40 -4.15
C THR A 253 6.39 8.45 -4.08
N GLN A 254 6.36 9.49 -4.92
CA GLN A 254 7.48 10.43 -5.05
C GLN A 254 7.77 11.22 -3.78
N PHE A 255 6.73 11.54 -3.02
CA PHE A 255 6.81 12.35 -1.80
C PHE A 255 6.49 11.53 -0.54
N ALA A 256 6.68 10.20 -0.61
CA ALA A 256 6.48 9.33 0.54
C ALA A 256 7.42 9.71 1.69
N GLU A 257 6.88 9.70 2.91
CA GLU A 257 7.62 9.92 4.15
C GLU A 257 8.76 8.90 4.31
N ARG A 258 9.89 9.37 4.86
CA ARG A 258 11.11 8.61 5.14
C ARG A 258 11.30 8.37 6.64
N SER A 259 12.32 7.60 6.98
CA SER A 259 12.63 7.26 8.38
C SER A 259 13.04 8.46 9.24
N ASP A 260 13.59 9.50 8.61
CA ASP A 260 14.03 10.74 9.25
C ASP A 260 13.59 11.93 8.38
N ARG A 261 13.14 13.00 9.03
CA ARG A 261 12.64 14.21 8.39
C ARG A 261 13.65 14.83 7.42
N LYS A 262 14.96 14.70 7.65
CA LYS A 262 15.99 15.22 6.73
C LYS A 262 15.98 14.53 5.36
N TYR A 263 15.41 13.33 5.27
CA TYR A 263 15.26 12.58 4.02
C TYR A 263 13.90 12.81 3.36
N ASN A 264 12.95 13.44 4.05
CA ASN A 264 11.66 13.81 3.46
C ASN A 264 11.85 14.84 2.35
N HIS A 265 11.01 14.75 1.32
CA HIS A 265 10.96 15.79 0.30
C HIS A 265 10.51 17.12 0.93
N PRO A 266 11.17 18.27 0.65
CA PRO A 266 10.81 19.55 1.29
C PRO A 266 9.35 19.95 1.09
N TYR A 267 8.73 19.49 0.01
CA TYR A 267 7.31 19.73 -0.25
C TYR A 267 6.38 19.23 0.86
N ILE A 268 6.71 18.17 1.60
CA ILE A 268 5.89 17.73 2.73
C ILE A 268 5.77 18.87 3.77
N ALA A 269 6.91 19.46 4.13
CA ALA A 269 6.97 20.60 5.06
C ALA A 269 6.39 21.89 4.48
N MET A 270 6.46 22.11 3.17
CA MET A 270 5.87 23.28 2.52
C MET A 270 4.34 23.21 2.40
N VAL A 271 3.78 22.00 2.19
CA VAL A 271 2.32 21.80 2.18
C VAL A 271 1.74 22.04 3.58
N ASN A 272 2.36 21.46 4.61
CA ASN A 272 2.00 21.65 6.01
C ASN A 272 0.48 21.55 6.29
N LYS A 273 -0.12 20.42 5.90
CA LYS A 273 -1.53 20.10 6.18
C LYS A 273 -1.62 18.82 7.00
N GLU A 274 -2.74 18.64 7.69
CA GLU A 274 -3.04 17.43 8.46
C GLU A 274 -3.79 16.37 7.64
N PHE A 275 -4.02 16.65 6.35
CA PHE A 275 -4.70 15.76 5.41
C PHE A 275 -3.83 15.53 4.17
N PRO A 276 -3.96 14.37 3.48
CA PRO A 276 -3.33 14.14 2.19
C PRO A 276 -3.79 15.18 1.18
N ALA A 277 -2.84 15.88 0.56
CA ALA A 277 -3.12 17.02 -0.29
C ALA A 277 -2.81 16.75 -1.77
N LEU A 278 -3.67 17.26 -2.65
CA LEU A 278 -3.31 17.62 -4.02
C LEU A 278 -3.07 19.12 -4.07
N LEU A 279 -2.33 19.59 -5.06
CA LEU A 279 -2.04 21.01 -5.24
C LEU A 279 -2.62 21.47 -6.58
N ILE A 280 -3.35 22.59 -6.56
CA ILE A 280 -3.96 23.21 -7.75
C ILE A 280 -3.44 24.64 -7.94
N ASP A 281 -3.15 25.01 -9.19
CA ASP A 281 -2.82 26.41 -9.52
C ASP A 281 -4.09 27.25 -9.81
N LYS A 282 -3.90 28.55 -10.03
CA LYS A 282 -5.00 29.49 -10.36
C LYS A 282 -5.76 29.17 -11.66
N ASN A 283 -5.19 28.33 -12.53
CA ASN A 283 -5.78 27.91 -13.79
C ASN A 283 -6.41 26.51 -13.68
N SER A 284 -6.52 25.96 -12.45
CA SER A 284 -6.99 24.60 -12.18
C SER A 284 -6.08 23.48 -12.70
N ASN A 285 -4.81 23.77 -13.00
CA ASN A 285 -3.83 22.72 -13.31
C ASN A 285 -3.39 22.02 -12.03
N LEU A 286 -3.21 20.71 -12.13
CA LEU A 286 -2.75 19.86 -11.04
C LEU A 286 -1.23 19.81 -10.96
N PHE A 287 -0.70 19.80 -9.75
CA PHE A 287 0.72 19.57 -9.52
C PHE A 287 1.07 18.10 -9.68
N ASN A 288 2.01 17.82 -10.58
CA ASN A 288 2.51 16.47 -10.83
C ASN A 288 4.05 16.37 -10.73
N GLY A 289 4.71 17.36 -10.12
CA GLY A 289 6.15 17.40 -9.92
C GLY A 289 6.79 18.64 -10.58
N LYS A 290 7.98 18.46 -11.15
CA LYS A 290 8.70 19.58 -11.80
C LYS A 290 7.94 20.08 -13.02
N LYS A 291 8.12 21.36 -13.36
CA LYS A 291 7.51 21.95 -14.56
C LYS A 291 7.86 21.13 -15.80
N GLY A 292 6.85 20.78 -16.60
CA GLY A 292 7.01 19.94 -17.80
C GLY A 292 7.00 18.43 -17.54
N ASN A 293 6.79 17.99 -16.28
CA ASN A 293 6.52 16.59 -15.99
C ASN A 293 5.19 16.17 -16.62
N ASN A 294 5.20 15.03 -17.30
CA ASN A 294 4.05 14.42 -17.94
C ASN A 294 3.92 12.92 -17.59
N GLN A 295 4.53 12.49 -16.48
CA GLN A 295 4.50 11.09 -16.06
C GLN A 295 3.14 10.67 -15.50
N VAL A 296 2.48 11.55 -14.75
CA VAL A 296 1.16 11.32 -14.15
C VAL A 296 0.37 12.63 -14.14
N ASP A 297 -0.95 12.57 -14.01
CA ASP A 297 -1.81 13.76 -13.92
C ASP A 297 -1.62 14.53 -12.62
N VAL A 298 -1.45 13.80 -11.51
CA VAL A 298 -1.31 14.44 -10.20
C VAL A 298 -0.50 13.60 -9.22
N ARG A 299 0.07 14.27 -8.22
CA ARG A 299 0.72 13.62 -7.07
C ARG A 299 0.12 14.04 -5.75
N ILE A 300 -0.06 13.05 -4.87
CA ILE A 300 -0.49 13.26 -3.49
C ILE A 300 0.74 13.53 -2.63
N ILE A 301 0.63 14.55 -1.78
CA ILE A 301 1.58 14.80 -0.70
C ILE A 301 0.88 14.44 0.61
N HIS A 302 1.32 13.34 1.21
CA HIS A 302 0.83 12.89 2.51
C HIS A 302 1.47 13.70 3.65
N PRO A 303 0.75 13.94 4.75
CA PRO A 303 1.34 14.54 5.95
C PRO A 303 2.39 13.63 6.58
N GLU A 304 3.27 14.21 7.41
CA GLU A 304 4.16 13.42 8.28
C GLU A 304 3.31 12.59 9.25
N THR A 305 3.69 11.33 9.47
CA THR A 305 2.95 10.41 10.35
C THR A 305 3.05 10.89 11.78
N ARG A 306 1.92 11.06 12.47
CA ARG A 306 1.90 11.25 13.92
C ARG A 306 1.66 9.91 14.60
N TYR A 307 2.35 9.67 15.72
CA TYR A 307 2.14 8.47 16.52
C TYR A 307 1.30 8.83 17.74
N ILE A 308 0.14 8.20 17.85
CA ILE A 308 -0.76 8.30 19.00
C ILE A 308 -0.76 6.90 19.63
N ASN A 309 -0.43 6.80 20.92
CA ASN A 309 -0.34 5.51 21.62
C ASN A 309 0.55 4.48 20.90
N ASN A 310 1.67 4.94 20.32
CA ASN A 310 2.61 4.15 19.51
C ASN A 310 2.03 3.55 18.22
N ARG A 311 0.87 4.00 17.76
CA ARG A 311 0.26 3.64 16.48
C ARG A 311 0.23 4.86 15.54
N PRO A 312 0.48 4.70 14.24
CA PRO A 312 0.29 5.78 13.27
C PRO A 312 -1.15 6.28 13.25
N ASP A 313 -1.32 7.61 13.24
CA ASP A 313 -2.63 8.26 13.20
C ASP A 313 -3.44 7.92 11.95
N TRP A 314 -2.78 7.69 10.82
CA TRP A 314 -3.45 7.28 9.58
C TRP A 314 -4.14 5.92 9.64
N LEU A 315 -3.86 5.05 10.62
CA LEU A 315 -4.64 3.82 10.83
C LEU A 315 -6.11 4.12 11.21
N LEU A 316 -6.38 5.31 11.74
CA LEU A 316 -7.73 5.78 12.08
C LEU A 316 -8.43 6.44 10.88
N ASN A 317 -7.71 6.78 9.81
CA ASN A 317 -8.25 7.50 8.65
C ASN A 317 -9.04 6.60 7.67
N GLY A 318 -8.96 5.26 7.83
CA GLY A 318 -9.58 4.26 6.97
C GLY A 318 -11.04 3.89 7.29
N GLY A 319 -11.70 4.58 8.21
CA GLY A 319 -13.10 4.33 8.58
C GLY A 319 -13.38 4.63 10.05
N ASN A 320 -14.53 4.18 10.55
CA ASN A 320 -14.89 4.27 11.98
C ASN A 320 -14.10 3.25 12.82
N ARG A 321 -12.77 3.26 12.72
CA ARG A 321 -11.87 2.41 13.53
C ARG A 321 -11.57 3.07 14.87
N LYS A 322 -11.39 2.26 15.90
CA LYS A 322 -11.15 2.69 17.28
C LYS A 322 -10.03 1.87 17.90
N GLU A 323 -9.41 2.44 18.93
CA GLU A 323 -8.43 1.76 19.75
C GLU A 323 -9.09 0.66 20.59
N TYR A 324 -8.51 -0.53 20.59
CA TYR A 324 -8.88 -1.65 21.44
C TYR A 324 -7.65 -2.14 22.21
N TYR A 325 -7.73 -2.07 23.54
CA TYR A 325 -6.65 -2.47 24.43
C TYR A 325 -6.81 -3.91 24.89
N ILE A 326 -5.73 -4.69 24.77
CA ILE A 326 -5.68 -6.04 25.30
C ILE A 326 -5.68 -5.98 26.83
N SER A 327 -6.62 -6.69 27.46
CA SER A 327 -6.66 -6.79 28.92
C SER A 327 -5.37 -7.40 29.46
N GLN A 328 -4.81 -6.80 30.51
CA GLN A 328 -3.60 -7.31 31.18
C GLN A 328 -3.75 -8.77 31.65
N SER A 329 -4.98 -9.19 32.01
CA SER A 329 -5.29 -10.57 32.40
C SER A 329 -5.07 -11.61 31.30
N LYS A 330 -4.99 -11.18 30.03
CA LYS A 330 -4.75 -12.04 28.87
C LYS A 330 -3.26 -12.20 28.55
N ILE A 331 -2.38 -11.48 29.26
CA ILE A 331 -0.94 -11.43 29.00
C ILE A 331 -0.24 -12.24 30.08
N THR A 332 0.20 -13.43 29.69
CA THR A 332 0.81 -14.42 30.62
C THR A 332 2.32 -14.46 30.53
N GLN A 333 2.90 -14.00 29.42
CA GLN A 333 4.33 -14.04 29.13
C GLN A 333 4.70 -13.00 28.09
N TYR A 334 6.00 -12.88 27.80
CA TYR A 334 6.55 -12.04 26.75
C TYR A 334 7.65 -12.81 25.99
N PRO A 335 7.88 -12.51 24.70
CA PRO A 335 7.08 -11.64 23.86
C PRO A 335 5.81 -12.33 23.35
N LEU A 336 4.81 -11.55 22.93
CA LEU A 336 3.56 -12.03 22.32
C LEU A 336 3.32 -11.35 20.97
N LEU A 337 2.77 -12.10 20.01
CA LEU A 337 2.11 -11.54 18.83
C LEU A 337 0.60 -11.59 19.05
N VAL A 338 -0.06 -10.45 18.89
CA VAL A 338 -1.52 -10.34 19.01
C VAL A 338 -2.07 -9.96 17.65
N LEU A 339 -2.92 -10.82 17.11
CA LEU A 339 -3.52 -10.68 15.79
C LEU A 339 -5.04 -10.60 15.93
N ALA A 340 -5.65 -9.64 15.25
CA ALA A 340 -7.10 -9.51 15.19
C ALA A 340 -7.60 -9.94 13.82
N TYR A 341 -8.43 -10.97 13.78
CA TYR A 341 -9.11 -11.43 12.57
C TYR A 341 -10.56 -11.02 12.61
N ARG A 342 -11.18 -10.72 11.46
CA ARG A 342 -12.65 -10.62 11.43
C ARG A 342 -13.22 -12.02 11.68
N LYS A 343 -14.43 -12.07 12.24
CA LYS A 343 -15.07 -13.33 12.62
C LYS A 343 -15.01 -14.38 11.50
N ASN A 344 -14.55 -15.58 11.84
CA ASN A 344 -14.38 -16.74 10.95
C ASN A 344 -13.23 -16.66 9.92
N GLU A 345 -12.44 -15.60 9.86
CA GLU A 345 -11.35 -15.51 8.88
C GLU A 345 -10.12 -16.31 9.30
N PHE A 346 -9.80 -16.37 10.61
CA PHE A 346 -8.60 -17.06 11.12
C PHE A 346 -8.56 -18.55 10.72
N LYS A 347 -9.67 -19.27 10.89
CA LYS A 347 -9.79 -20.70 10.53
C LYS A 347 -9.66 -20.99 9.02
N HIS A 348 -9.68 -19.95 8.18
CA HIS A 348 -9.55 -20.02 6.73
C HIS A 348 -8.27 -19.34 6.23
N ASP A 349 -7.26 -19.21 7.10
CA ASP A 349 -5.98 -18.56 6.81
C ASP A 349 -6.15 -17.12 6.29
N GLY A 350 -7.16 -16.40 6.80
CA GLY A 350 -7.42 -15.00 6.48
C GLY A 350 -6.24 -14.08 6.80
N VAL A 351 -6.29 -12.84 6.31
CA VAL A 351 -5.35 -11.78 6.68
C VAL A 351 -5.89 -11.04 7.91
N PRO A 352 -5.10 -10.83 8.98
CA PRO A 352 -5.56 -10.09 10.15
C PRO A 352 -5.87 -8.64 9.76
N THR A 353 -6.92 -8.06 10.36
CA THR A 353 -7.29 -6.66 10.15
C THR A 353 -6.33 -5.70 10.83
N ASP A 354 -5.66 -6.14 11.88
CA ASP A 354 -4.60 -5.42 12.58
C ASP A 354 -3.81 -6.41 13.45
N MET A 355 -2.57 -6.04 13.80
CA MET A 355 -1.77 -6.79 14.74
C MET A 355 -0.72 -5.93 15.44
N ILE A 356 -0.30 -6.41 16.62
CA ILE A 356 0.74 -5.78 17.44
C ILE A 356 1.67 -6.84 18.03
N GLU A 357 2.87 -6.39 18.38
CA GLU A 357 3.84 -7.14 19.16
C GLU A 357 3.90 -6.56 20.58
N ILE A 358 3.81 -7.43 21.59
CA ILE A 358 3.95 -7.07 23.00
C ILE A 358 5.25 -7.68 23.51
N LEU A 359 6.30 -6.85 23.61
CA LEU A 359 7.66 -7.30 23.91
C LEU A 359 7.98 -7.39 25.40
N GLU A 360 7.35 -6.54 26.20
CA GLU A 360 7.66 -6.36 27.61
C GLU A 360 6.49 -5.70 28.34
N ASN A 361 6.58 -5.63 29.67
CA ASN A 361 5.59 -4.95 30.51
C ASN A 361 5.72 -3.42 30.43
N LYS A 362 5.37 -2.85 29.27
CA LYS A 362 5.29 -1.42 28.97
C LYS A 362 3.88 -1.07 28.48
N PRO A 363 3.51 0.23 28.39
CA PRO A 363 2.21 0.62 27.84
C PRO A 363 2.00 -0.05 26.48
N ILE A 364 0.99 -0.91 26.43
CA ILE A 364 0.72 -1.79 25.31
C ILE A 364 0.02 -0.96 24.25
N SER A 365 0.56 -0.96 23.04
CA SER A 365 -0.08 -0.32 21.90
C SER A 365 -1.47 -0.94 21.69
N PRO A 366 -2.53 -0.16 21.46
CA PRO A 366 -3.83 -0.73 21.14
C PRO A 366 -3.81 -1.39 19.77
N LEU A 367 -4.72 -2.34 19.55
CA LEU A 367 -5.17 -2.70 18.21
C LEU A 367 -6.09 -1.59 17.67
N ILE A 368 -6.11 -1.40 16.35
CA ILE A 368 -6.97 -0.43 15.66
C ILE A 368 -8.03 -1.19 14.87
N LEU A 369 -9.23 -1.29 15.43
CA LEU A 369 -10.31 -2.16 14.92
C LEU A 369 -11.52 -1.34 14.47
N GLY A 370 -12.09 -1.71 13.33
CA GLY A 370 -13.39 -1.19 12.89
C GLY A 370 -14.55 -1.74 13.71
N LYS A 371 -15.75 -1.21 13.50
CA LYS A 371 -16.98 -1.82 14.03
C LYS A 371 -17.13 -3.26 13.52
N GLY A 372 -17.43 -4.21 14.41
CA GLY A 372 -17.66 -5.59 14.04
C GLY A 372 -17.28 -6.60 15.13
N ASN A 373 -17.29 -7.87 14.74
CA ASN A 373 -16.88 -8.99 15.60
C ASN A 373 -15.52 -9.50 15.14
N PHE A 374 -14.61 -9.66 16.10
CA PHE A 374 -13.23 -10.07 15.85
C PHE A 374 -12.86 -11.28 16.71
N GLU A 375 -12.00 -12.12 16.15
CA GLU A 375 -11.30 -13.20 16.84
C GLU A 375 -9.87 -12.72 17.12
N ILE A 376 -9.52 -12.58 18.41
CA ILE A 376 -8.21 -12.16 18.85
C ILE A 376 -7.36 -13.40 19.14
N ILE A 377 -6.27 -13.55 18.39
CA ILE A 377 -5.31 -14.64 18.51
C ILE A 377 -4.04 -14.12 19.16
N ILE A 378 -3.62 -14.75 20.26
CA ILE A 378 -2.36 -14.45 20.94
C ILE A 378 -1.39 -15.62 20.76
N LYS A 379 -0.24 -15.34 20.16
CA LYS A 379 0.85 -16.31 19.96
C LYS A 379 2.05 -15.99 20.84
N ASP A 380 2.72 -17.04 21.32
CA ASP A 380 4.00 -16.93 22.02
C ASP A 380 5.21 -16.87 21.06
N SER A 381 6.42 -16.76 21.63
CA SER A 381 7.69 -16.76 20.89
C SER A 381 8.00 -18.06 20.13
N ALA A 382 7.29 -19.15 20.43
CA ALA A 382 7.34 -20.39 19.65
C ALA A 382 6.22 -20.45 18.59
N TYR A 383 5.55 -19.32 18.35
CA TYR A 383 4.43 -19.14 17.42
C TYR A 383 3.18 -19.98 17.73
N LYS A 384 3.09 -20.53 18.94
CA LYS A 384 1.92 -21.31 19.38
C LYS A 384 0.83 -20.37 19.87
N VAL A 385 -0.41 -20.67 19.48
CA VAL A 385 -1.58 -19.96 20.01
C VAL A 385 -1.76 -20.33 21.48
N ILE A 386 -1.59 -19.35 22.37
CA ILE A 386 -1.74 -19.52 23.83
C ILE A 386 -3.06 -18.93 24.35
N ASN A 387 -3.71 -18.09 23.56
CA ASN A 387 -5.03 -17.53 23.88
C ASN A 387 -5.81 -17.23 22.60
N ASN A 388 -7.12 -17.45 22.65
CA ASN A 388 -8.07 -17.09 21.60
C ASN A 388 -9.37 -16.66 22.26
N TYR A 389 -9.88 -15.48 21.90
CA TYR A 389 -11.18 -15.01 22.35
C TYR A 389 -11.83 -14.07 21.35
N ASN A 390 -13.15 -13.94 21.44
CA ASN A 390 -13.91 -13.03 20.59
C ASN A 390 -14.10 -11.67 21.27
N VAL A 391 -14.12 -10.60 20.48
CA VAL A 391 -14.48 -9.25 20.90
C VAL A 391 -15.45 -8.61 19.91
N GLN A 392 -16.39 -7.83 20.42
CA GLN A 392 -17.26 -6.97 19.62
C GLN A 392 -16.82 -5.51 19.80
N ILE A 393 -16.70 -4.80 18.69
CA ILE A 393 -16.39 -3.36 18.64
C ILE A 393 -17.63 -2.65 18.08
N ASP A 394 -18.15 -1.67 18.82
CA ASP A 394 -19.42 -0.99 18.54
C ASP A 394 -19.31 0.29 17.70
#